data_AF-A0A6B2C1X6-F1
#
_entry.id   AF-A0A6B2C1X6-F1
#
_cell.length_a   1.000
_cell.length_b   1.000
_cell.length_c   1.000
_cell.angle_alpha   90.00
_cell.angle_beta   90.00
_cell.angle_gamma   90.00
#
_symmetry.space_group_name_H-M   'P 1'
#
loop_
_entity.id
_entity.type
_entity.pdbx_description
1 polymer ?
#
loop_
_entity_poly.entity_id
_entity_poly.type
_entity_poly.pdbx_seq_one_letter_code
_entity_poly.pdbx_strand_id
1 'polypeptide(L)'
;MAVGTPGLPEGIAMEKFCYPSHMIEKRPDECYDIYRSILLVTGDPRSLVMIDKGTDSIVFLDEDSKRVFKVKRLDATKFLSNEGYVLLNIGYSSPLKIAPKVYAFNKYVVVMEYVEGTKFESLPELGLSQNELKRILCRIIRKAMLLDELMVNHGQLSRAYRHIIIRTNDHEPIFIDFGDSTITRKPQNLTSVWSFLHNKGLLRVISEEIDSLDFARSLKKKEETAIKALKEHCVSC
;
A
#
# COMPACT_ATOMS: atom_id res chain seq x y z
N MET A 1 22.95 -11.77 -37.68
CA MET A 1 23.76 -11.05 -36.69
C MET A 1 22.94 -10.97 -35.41
N ALA A 2 23.25 -11.82 -34.43
CA ALA A 2 22.64 -11.73 -33.11
C ALA A 2 23.13 -10.44 -32.47
N VAL A 3 22.21 -9.51 -32.19
CA VAL A 3 22.50 -8.33 -31.39
C VAL A 3 22.85 -8.88 -30.01
N GLY A 4 24.13 -8.82 -29.65
CA GLY A 4 24.60 -9.27 -28.35
C GLY A 4 23.78 -8.59 -27.26
N THR A 5 23.23 -9.39 -26.35
CA THR A 5 22.72 -8.90 -25.08
C THR A 5 23.81 -8.03 -24.46
N PRO A 6 23.54 -6.75 -24.10
CA PRO A 6 24.49 -5.94 -23.38
C PRO A 6 24.93 -6.73 -22.15
N GLY A 7 26.23 -6.97 -22.01
CA GLY A 7 26.77 -7.71 -20.87
C GLY A 7 26.20 -7.14 -19.57
N LEU A 8 25.62 -8.02 -18.76
CA LEU A 8 25.20 -7.70 -17.40
C LEU A 8 26.37 -7.00 -16.69
N PRO A 9 26.17 -5.87 -15.99
CA PRO A 9 27.22 -5.32 -15.15
C PRO A 9 27.62 -6.40 -14.11
N GLU A 10 28.85 -6.90 -14.21
CA GLU A 10 29.37 -7.92 -13.30
C GLU A 10 29.46 -7.37 -11.87
N GLY A 11 28.88 -8.10 -10.90
CA GLY A 11 29.21 -7.96 -9.48
C GLY A 11 28.06 -7.94 -8.47
N ILE A 12 28.45 -7.99 -7.19
CA ILE A 12 27.66 -7.98 -5.94
C ILE A 12 26.49 -6.98 -5.94
N ALA A 13 26.59 -5.89 -6.70
CA ALA A 13 25.56 -4.85 -6.78
C ALA A 13 24.25 -5.35 -7.40
N MET A 14 24.28 -6.25 -8.39
CA MET A 14 23.04 -6.82 -8.95
C MET A 14 22.40 -7.84 -7.99
N GLU A 15 23.21 -8.68 -7.36
CA GLU A 15 22.75 -9.69 -6.40
C GLU A 15 21.98 -9.07 -5.22
N LYS A 16 22.36 -7.84 -4.82
CA LYS A 16 21.66 -7.07 -3.79
C LYS A 16 20.16 -6.90 -4.07
N PHE A 17 19.77 -6.69 -5.33
CA PHE A 17 18.38 -6.40 -5.73
C PHE A 17 17.64 -7.63 -6.25
N CYS A 18 18.37 -8.69 -6.59
CA CYS A 18 17.84 -9.92 -7.12
C CYS A 18 17.68 -10.99 -6.04
N TYR A 19 16.44 -11.22 -5.62
CA TYR A 19 16.14 -12.19 -4.56
C TYR A 19 15.06 -13.19 -4.97
N PRO A 20 15.21 -14.49 -4.62
CA PRO A 20 16.37 -15.08 -3.95
C PRO A 20 17.54 -15.24 -4.93
N SER A 21 18.78 -15.11 -4.44
CA SER A 21 19.99 -15.05 -5.27
C SER A 21 20.21 -16.28 -6.15
N HIS A 22 19.83 -17.47 -5.68
CA HIS A 22 19.91 -18.71 -6.46
C HIS A 22 18.99 -18.74 -7.72
N MET A 23 18.09 -17.76 -7.87
CA MET A 23 17.24 -17.61 -9.05
C MET A 23 17.84 -16.70 -10.13
N ILE A 24 18.97 -16.04 -9.85
CA ILE A 24 19.61 -15.09 -10.79
C ILE A 24 19.98 -15.79 -12.10
N GLU A 25 20.64 -16.95 -12.02
CA GLU A 25 21.04 -17.72 -13.21
C GLU A 25 19.83 -18.21 -14.03
N LYS A 26 18.69 -18.43 -13.38
CA LYS A 26 17.45 -18.85 -14.03
C LYS A 26 16.68 -17.69 -14.65
N ARG A 27 16.93 -16.45 -14.21
CA ARG A 27 16.22 -15.25 -14.62
C ARG A 27 17.15 -14.04 -14.83
N PRO A 28 18.21 -14.17 -15.65
CA PRO A 28 19.21 -13.12 -15.81
C PRO A 28 18.61 -11.83 -16.41
N ASP A 29 17.67 -11.94 -17.35
CA ASP A 29 17.03 -10.79 -17.99
C ASP A 29 16.13 -10.01 -17.01
N GLU A 30 15.36 -10.71 -16.16
CA GLU A 30 14.54 -10.06 -15.12
C GLU A 30 15.43 -9.33 -14.11
N CYS A 31 16.57 -9.92 -13.76
CA CYS A 31 17.57 -9.28 -12.92
C CYS A 31 18.18 -8.03 -13.54
N TYR A 32 18.53 -8.09 -14.83
CA TYR A 32 19.03 -6.94 -15.56
C TYR A 32 17.99 -5.81 -15.60
N ASP A 33 16.75 -6.13 -15.91
CA ASP A 33 15.64 -5.18 -15.96
C ASP A 33 15.42 -4.51 -14.59
N ILE A 34 15.44 -5.28 -13.50
CA ILE A 34 15.36 -4.75 -12.12
C ILE A 34 16.49 -3.75 -11.89
N TYR A 35 17.74 -4.16 -12.12
CA TYR A 35 18.90 -3.31 -11.87
C TYR A 35 18.88 -2.04 -12.71
N ARG A 36 18.58 -2.16 -14.01
CA ARG A 36 18.46 -1.02 -14.93
C ARG A 36 17.36 -0.05 -14.52
N SER A 37 16.22 -0.56 -14.04
CA SER A 37 15.11 0.26 -13.55
C SER A 37 15.52 1.09 -12.34
N ILE A 38 16.26 0.50 -11.40
CA ILE A 38 16.77 1.20 -10.21
C ILE A 38 17.85 2.21 -10.60
N LEU A 39 18.80 1.81 -11.45
CA LEU A 39 19.89 2.67 -11.94
C LEU A 39 19.36 3.92 -12.64
N LEU A 40 18.31 3.78 -13.47
CA LEU A 40 17.70 4.90 -14.19
C LEU A 40 17.16 5.99 -13.25
N VAL A 41 16.67 5.61 -12.07
CA VAL A 41 16.07 6.54 -11.11
C VAL A 41 17.10 7.08 -10.12
N THR A 42 18.04 6.24 -9.67
CA THR A 42 18.99 6.57 -8.61
C THR A 42 20.30 7.18 -9.12
N GLY A 43 20.72 6.84 -10.33
CA GLY A 43 22.09 7.11 -10.82
C GLY A 43 23.16 6.23 -10.17
N ASP A 44 23.03 5.91 -8.88
CA ASP A 44 23.86 4.94 -8.15
C ASP A 44 23.01 4.04 -7.24
N PRO A 45 22.70 2.80 -7.65
CA PRO A 45 21.93 1.86 -6.84
C PRO A 45 22.64 1.46 -5.54
N ARG A 46 23.97 1.59 -5.43
CA ARG A 46 24.72 1.05 -4.29
C ARG A 46 24.37 1.73 -2.97
N SER A 47 23.92 2.99 -3.00
CA SER A 47 23.50 3.75 -1.83
C SER A 47 22.21 3.24 -1.17
N LEU A 48 21.40 2.46 -1.89
CA LEU A 48 20.10 2.02 -1.37
C LEU A 48 20.22 1.07 -0.17
N VAL A 49 19.53 1.34 0.94
CA VAL A 49 19.56 0.48 2.14
C VAL A 49 18.36 -0.45 2.13
N MET A 50 18.55 -1.76 2.30
CA MET A 50 17.41 -2.68 2.44
C MET A 50 16.73 -2.46 3.80
N ILE A 51 15.43 -2.19 3.79
CA ILE A 51 14.66 -1.88 5.01
C ILE A 51 13.54 -2.88 5.30
N ASP A 52 13.09 -3.63 4.30
CA ASP A 52 12.05 -4.66 4.50
C ASP A 52 12.15 -5.76 3.45
N LYS A 53 11.59 -6.93 3.79
CA LYS A 53 11.49 -8.08 2.92
C LYS A 53 10.13 -8.75 3.12
N GLY A 54 9.31 -8.67 2.09
CA GLY A 54 8.00 -9.32 2.03
C GLY A 54 8.02 -10.65 1.28
N THR A 55 6.82 -11.21 1.11
CA THR A 55 6.59 -12.44 0.35
C THR A 55 6.91 -12.26 -1.13
N ASP A 56 6.48 -11.14 -1.72
CA ASP A 56 6.56 -10.91 -3.17
C ASP A 56 7.61 -9.84 -3.56
N SER A 57 8.17 -9.12 -2.59
CA SER A 57 9.08 -7.99 -2.84
C SER A 57 10.13 -7.81 -1.75
N ILE A 58 11.19 -7.07 -2.09
CA ILE A 58 12.16 -6.47 -1.17
C ILE A 58 12.02 -4.97 -1.25
N VAL A 59 12.20 -4.29 -0.13
CA VAL A 59 12.06 -2.84 -0.02
C VAL A 59 13.40 -2.22 0.33
N PHE A 60 13.80 -1.23 -0.47
CA PHE A 60 14.99 -0.43 -0.21
C PHE A 60 14.63 1.04 0.01
N LEU A 61 15.43 1.74 0.81
CA LEU A 61 15.36 3.17 1.06
C LEU A 61 16.56 3.87 0.42
N ASP A 62 16.27 4.91 -0.34
CA ASP A 62 17.22 5.97 -0.66
C ASP A 62 17.10 7.05 0.41
N GLU A 63 18.09 7.13 1.30
CA GLU A 63 18.07 8.05 2.44
C GLU A 63 18.18 9.52 2.02
N ASP A 64 18.90 9.79 0.92
CA ASP A 64 19.14 11.14 0.42
C ASP A 64 17.89 11.69 -0.24
N SER A 65 17.25 10.91 -1.13
CA SER A 65 16.05 11.35 -1.82
C SER A 65 14.75 11.09 -1.06
N LYS A 66 14.81 10.39 0.08
CA LYS A 66 13.66 9.92 0.87
C LYS A 66 12.65 9.17 0.00
N ARG A 67 13.15 8.22 -0.80
CA ARG A 67 12.35 7.36 -1.67
C ARG A 67 12.48 5.90 -1.30
N VAL A 68 11.36 5.19 -1.44
CA VAL A 68 11.29 3.74 -1.28
C VAL A 68 11.27 3.08 -2.64
N PHE A 69 12.11 2.06 -2.80
CA PHE A 69 12.17 1.17 -3.95
C PHE A 69 11.63 -0.19 -3.55
N LYS A 70 10.39 -0.47 -3.91
CA LYS A 70 9.82 -1.81 -3.78
C LYS A 70 10.18 -2.58 -5.03
N VAL A 71 10.93 -3.66 -4.86
CA VAL A 71 11.53 -4.47 -5.91
C VAL A 71 10.93 -5.86 -5.86
N LYS A 72 10.41 -6.34 -6.99
CA LYS A 72 9.82 -7.66 -7.11
C LYS A 72 10.87 -8.74 -6.84
N ARG A 73 10.50 -9.77 -6.08
CA ARG A 73 11.33 -10.98 -5.95
C ARG A 73 11.24 -11.83 -7.21
N LEU A 74 12.33 -12.50 -7.59
CA LEU A 74 12.43 -13.39 -8.74
C LEU A 74 11.54 -14.63 -8.63
N ASP A 75 11.22 -15.07 -7.41
CA ASP A 75 10.31 -16.19 -7.15
C ASP A 75 8.83 -15.78 -7.06
N ALA A 76 8.53 -14.48 -7.05
CA ALA A 76 7.17 -13.97 -7.05
C ALA A 76 6.52 -14.11 -8.44
N THR A 77 5.24 -14.43 -8.48
CA THR A 77 4.45 -14.52 -9.73
C THR A 77 3.78 -13.20 -10.08
N LYS A 78 3.44 -12.38 -9.09
CA LYS A 78 2.77 -11.08 -9.28
C LYS A 78 3.75 -10.00 -9.73
N PHE A 79 3.31 -9.15 -10.65
CA PHE A 79 4.04 -7.93 -11.03
C PHE A 79 3.65 -6.76 -10.13
N LEU A 80 4.60 -5.85 -9.91
CA LEU A 80 4.37 -4.63 -9.10
C LEU A 80 3.66 -3.51 -9.88
N SER A 81 3.45 -3.69 -11.19
CA SER A 81 2.75 -2.69 -12.01
C SER A 81 1.34 -2.41 -11.49
N ASN A 82 0.62 -3.43 -11.01
CA ASN A 82 -0.71 -3.27 -10.41
C ASN A 82 -0.68 -2.27 -9.23
N GLU A 83 0.26 -2.46 -8.29
CA GLU A 83 0.42 -1.57 -7.15
C GLU A 83 0.75 -0.14 -7.60
N GLY A 84 1.67 0.02 -8.56
CA GLY A 84 1.99 1.32 -9.14
C GLY A 84 0.79 2.03 -9.76
N TYR A 85 -0.04 1.31 -10.53
CA TYR A 85 -1.27 1.85 -11.11
C TYR A 85 -2.30 2.26 -10.06
N VAL A 86 -2.49 1.44 -9.01
CA VAL A 86 -3.42 1.76 -7.91
C VAL A 86 -2.96 3.01 -7.16
N LEU A 87 -1.68 3.09 -6.78
CA LEU A 87 -1.12 4.26 -6.09
C LEU A 87 -1.26 5.54 -6.94
N LEU A 88 -1.00 5.43 -8.25
CA LEU A 88 -1.15 6.54 -9.18
C LEU A 88 -2.61 7.03 -9.23
N ASN A 89 -3.57 6.11 -9.35
CA ASN A 89 -5.00 6.44 -9.43
C ASN A 89 -5.52 7.08 -8.13
N ILE A 90 -5.14 6.52 -6.97
CA ILE A 90 -5.49 7.10 -5.66
C ILE A 90 -4.95 8.53 -5.56
N GLY A 91 -3.67 8.74 -5.93
CA GLY A 91 -3.02 10.04 -5.87
C GLY A 91 -3.66 11.10 -6.78
N TYR A 92 -4.15 10.72 -7.96
CA TYR A 92 -4.91 11.62 -8.84
C TYR A 92 -6.32 11.92 -8.34
N SER A 93 -6.97 10.95 -7.69
CA SER A 93 -8.39 11.02 -7.37
C SER A 93 -8.69 11.62 -6.00
N SER A 94 -7.69 11.77 -5.12
CA SER A 94 -7.89 12.34 -3.79
C SER A 94 -6.73 13.24 -3.35
N PRO A 95 -7.00 14.48 -2.92
CA PRO A 95 -5.98 15.30 -2.26
C PRO A 95 -5.66 14.77 -0.85
N LEU A 96 -6.47 13.86 -0.31
CA LEU A 96 -6.18 13.21 0.96
C LEU A 96 -5.06 12.20 0.76
N LYS A 97 -4.02 12.29 1.58
CA LYS A 97 -2.81 11.47 1.51
C LYS A 97 -3.11 10.03 1.96
N ILE A 98 -3.93 9.30 1.21
CA ILE A 98 -4.38 7.95 1.55
C ILE A 98 -3.19 6.98 1.51
N ALA A 99 -2.35 7.09 0.48
CA ALA A 99 -1.22 6.23 0.21
C ALA A 99 0.04 7.05 -0.08
N PRO A 100 1.25 6.45 -0.10
CA PRO A 100 2.47 7.11 -0.52
C PRO A 100 2.35 7.64 -1.95
N LYS A 101 2.94 8.81 -2.21
CA LYS A 101 3.05 9.31 -3.59
C LYS A 101 3.92 8.36 -4.42
N VAL A 102 3.41 7.90 -5.56
CA VAL A 102 4.22 7.14 -6.54
C VAL A 102 4.97 8.10 -7.46
N TYR A 103 6.24 7.80 -7.73
CA TYR A 103 7.11 8.59 -8.62
C TYR A 103 7.31 7.91 -9.97
N ALA A 104 7.52 6.59 -9.95
CA ALA A 104 7.73 5.77 -11.14
C ALA A 104 7.40 4.32 -10.81
N PHE A 105 7.01 3.53 -11.81
CA PHE A 105 6.87 2.10 -11.65
C PHE A 105 6.96 1.37 -12.99
N ASN A 106 7.24 0.07 -12.91
CA ASN A 106 7.09 -0.87 -14.02
C ASN A 106 6.68 -2.25 -13.47
N LYS A 107 6.83 -3.32 -14.28
CA LYS A 107 6.52 -4.69 -13.88
C LYS A 107 7.29 -5.19 -12.63
N TYR A 108 8.46 -4.63 -12.35
CA TYR A 108 9.40 -5.13 -11.34
C TYR A 108 9.73 -4.17 -10.22
N VAL A 109 9.58 -2.86 -10.41
CA VAL A 109 9.97 -1.85 -9.43
C VAL A 109 8.85 -0.82 -9.29
N VAL A 110 8.54 -0.44 -8.05
CA VAL A 110 7.72 0.72 -7.71
C VAL A 110 8.58 1.66 -6.86
N VAL A 111 8.68 2.91 -7.30
CA VAL A 111 9.37 3.99 -6.59
C VAL A 111 8.32 4.93 -6.00
N MET A 112 8.36 5.10 -4.69
CA MET A 112 7.35 5.87 -3.96
C MET A 112 7.93 6.67 -2.80
N GLU A 113 7.12 7.56 -2.22
CA GLU A 113 7.45 8.34 -1.03
C GLU A 113 7.84 7.44 0.14
N TYR A 114 8.95 7.77 0.81
CA TYR A 114 9.23 7.23 2.13
C TYR A 114 8.32 7.91 3.15
N VAL A 115 7.44 7.13 3.77
CA VAL A 115 6.58 7.62 4.86
C VAL A 115 7.33 7.47 6.17
N GLU A 116 7.93 8.56 6.62
CA GLU A 116 8.56 8.63 7.94
C GLU A 116 7.49 8.66 9.03
N GLY A 117 7.45 7.62 9.86
CA GLY A 117 6.42 7.49 10.88
C GLY A 117 6.49 6.19 11.65
N THR A 118 5.54 6.06 12.57
CA THR A 118 5.41 4.89 13.44
C THR A 118 4.32 3.96 12.89
N LYS A 119 4.60 2.66 12.82
CA LYS A 119 3.58 1.67 12.42
C LYS A 119 2.39 1.75 13.38
N PHE A 120 1.18 1.58 12.86
CA PHE A 120 -0.05 1.64 13.65
C PHE A 120 -0.10 0.58 14.76
N GLU A 121 0.66 -0.51 14.64
CA GLU A 121 0.83 -1.50 15.70
C GLU A 121 1.58 -0.97 16.94
N SER A 122 2.49 -0.02 16.74
CA SER A 122 3.27 0.67 17.80
C SER A 122 2.61 1.97 18.25
N LEU A 123 1.33 2.19 17.91
CA LEU A 123 0.59 3.38 18.31
C LEU A 123 0.59 3.65 19.83
N PRO A 124 0.53 2.64 20.73
CA PRO A 124 0.59 2.90 22.18
C PRO A 124 1.91 3.56 22.63
N GLU A 125 2.99 3.40 21.87
CA GLU A 125 4.31 3.93 22.19
C GLU A 125 4.42 5.45 21.92
N LEU A 126 3.47 6.02 21.17
CA LEU A 126 3.47 7.44 20.77
C LEU A 126 3.01 8.40 21.88
N GLY A 127 2.56 7.91 23.03
CA GLY A 127 2.12 8.78 24.15
C GLY A 127 0.96 9.72 23.79
N LEU A 128 0.11 9.33 22.84
CA LEU A 128 -0.96 10.16 22.30
C LEU A 128 -2.02 10.49 23.36
N SER A 129 -2.50 11.74 23.35
CA SER A 129 -3.73 12.09 24.07
C SER A 129 -4.93 11.36 23.46
N GLN A 130 -6.00 11.19 24.26
CA GLN A 130 -7.24 10.57 23.79
C GLN A 130 -7.81 11.29 22.55
N ASN A 131 -7.71 12.62 22.48
CA ASN A 131 -8.15 13.42 21.34
C ASN A 131 -7.30 13.21 20.08
N GLU A 132 -5.99 13.02 20.22
CA GLU A 132 -5.11 12.68 19.08
C GLU A 132 -5.41 11.29 18.54
N LEU A 133 -5.52 10.32 19.44
CA LEU A 133 -5.91 8.95 19.07
C LEU A 133 -7.26 8.95 18.36
N LYS A 134 -8.26 9.65 18.91
CA LYS A 134 -9.58 9.82 18.30
C LYS A 134 -9.48 10.35 16.86
N ARG A 135 -8.72 11.44 16.65
CA ARG A 135 -8.52 12.05 15.32
C ARG A 135 -7.86 11.08 14.33
N ILE A 136 -6.84 10.34 14.76
CA ILE A 136 -6.16 9.35 13.91
C ILE A 136 -7.15 8.26 13.47
N LEU A 137 -7.92 7.70 14.41
CA LEU A 137 -8.90 6.65 14.12
C LEU A 137 -10.00 7.14 13.16
N CYS A 138 -10.53 8.34 13.37
CA CYS A 138 -11.50 8.96 12.45
C CYS A 138 -10.91 9.14 11.03
N ARG A 139 -9.64 9.54 10.91
CA ARG A 139 -8.96 9.65 9.61
C ARG A 139 -8.74 8.30 8.94
N ILE A 140 -8.38 7.26 9.68
CA ILE A 140 -8.24 5.89 9.15
C ILE A 140 -9.59 5.43 8.56
N ILE A 141 -10.68 5.61 9.30
CA ILE A 141 -12.03 5.25 8.83
C ILE A 141 -12.38 6.03 7.55
N ARG A 142 -12.18 7.36 7.55
CA ARG A 142 -12.47 8.20 6.39
C ARG A 142 -11.68 7.77 5.14
N LYS A 143 -10.40 7.42 5.30
CA LYS A 143 -9.56 6.92 4.20
C LYS A 143 -10.03 5.58 3.66
N ALA A 144 -10.49 4.68 4.53
CA ALA A 144 -11.07 3.41 4.12
C ALA A 144 -12.37 3.63 3.32
N MET A 145 -13.24 4.55 3.75
CA MET A 145 -14.44 4.94 2.98
C MET A 145 -14.08 5.48 1.59
N LEU A 146 -13.05 6.31 1.49
CA LEU A 146 -12.62 6.91 0.24
C LEU A 146 -12.06 5.86 -0.72
N LEU A 147 -11.29 4.88 -0.24
CA LEU A 147 -10.88 3.75 -1.07
C LEU A 147 -12.10 3.00 -1.62
N ASP A 148 -13.15 2.82 -0.81
CA ASP A 148 -14.38 2.19 -1.27
C ASP A 148 -15.09 3.01 -2.36
N GLU A 149 -15.10 4.34 -2.23
CA GLU A 149 -15.67 5.25 -3.23
C GLU A 149 -14.86 5.30 -4.52
N LEU A 150 -13.54 5.14 -4.43
CA LEU A 150 -12.62 5.01 -5.57
C LEU A 150 -12.65 3.63 -6.22
N MET A 151 -13.51 2.71 -5.76
CA MET A 151 -13.60 1.33 -6.23
C MET A 151 -12.27 0.55 -6.08
N VAL A 152 -11.43 0.95 -5.12
CA VAL A 152 -10.14 0.29 -4.83
C VAL A 152 -10.30 -0.53 -3.56
N ASN A 153 -10.16 -1.85 -3.62
CA ASN A 153 -10.07 -2.70 -2.45
C ASN A 153 -8.60 -2.97 -2.11
N HIS A 154 -8.15 -2.58 -0.92
CA HIS A 154 -6.75 -2.74 -0.49
C HIS A 154 -6.34 -4.22 -0.30
N GLY A 155 -7.28 -5.06 0.15
CA GLY A 155 -7.06 -6.50 0.33
C GLY A 155 -6.44 -6.92 1.67
N GLN A 156 -5.81 -6.02 2.43
CA GLN A 156 -5.08 -6.36 3.67
C GLN A 156 -5.54 -5.60 4.93
N LEU A 157 -6.58 -4.77 4.83
CA LEU A 157 -7.03 -3.92 5.94
C LEU A 157 -7.76 -4.66 7.07
N SER A 158 -8.04 -5.96 6.92
CA SER A 158 -8.43 -6.82 8.06
C SER A 158 -7.31 -6.93 9.11
N ARG A 159 -6.05 -6.64 8.72
CA ARG A 159 -4.86 -6.55 9.58
C ARG A 159 -4.25 -5.15 9.53
N ALA A 160 -5.09 -4.12 9.58
CA ALA A 160 -4.72 -2.71 9.41
C ALA A 160 -3.48 -2.25 10.22
N TYR A 161 -3.23 -2.80 11.42
CA TYR A 161 -2.05 -2.48 12.24
C TYR A 161 -0.69 -2.61 11.53
N ARG A 162 -0.57 -3.51 10.55
CA ARG A 162 0.67 -3.71 9.77
C ARG A 162 0.77 -2.84 8.52
N HIS A 163 -0.36 -2.32 8.06
CA HIS A 163 -0.50 -1.67 6.76
C HIS A 163 -0.83 -0.18 6.88
N ILE A 164 -0.64 0.40 8.07
CA ILE A 164 -0.83 1.83 8.32
C ILE A 164 0.40 2.37 9.04
N ILE A 165 0.95 3.47 8.53
CA ILE A 165 2.00 4.27 9.19
C ILE A 165 1.38 5.59 9.64
N ILE A 166 1.60 5.97 10.90
CA ILE A 166 1.25 7.28 11.43
C ILE A 166 2.44 8.21 11.19
N ARG A 167 2.29 9.16 10.27
CA ARG A 167 3.39 10.05 9.88
C ARG A 167 3.81 10.96 11.04
N THR A 168 5.11 11.08 11.28
CA THR A 168 5.67 11.78 12.45
C THR A 168 5.27 13.26 12.51
N ASN A 169 5.20 13.96 11.37
CA ASN A 169 5.04 15.42 11.36
C ASN A 169 3.61 15.91 11.63
N ASP A 170 2.58 15.15 11.26
CA ASP A 170 1.19 15.58 11.31
C ASP A 170 0.20 14.51 11.79
N HIS A 171 0.73 13.38 12.27
CA HIS A 171 -0.02 12.19 12.67
C HIS A 171 -1.00 11.70 11.59
N GLU A 172 -0.72 11.98 10.33
CA GLU A 172 -1.56 11.53 9.23
C GLU A 172 -1.39 10.02 9.01
N PRO A 173 -2.46 9.20 9.08
CA PRO A 173 -2.36 7.76 8.90
C PRO A 173 -2.25 7.40 7.41
N ILE A 174 -1.10 6.98 6.93
CA ILE A 174 -0.87 6.59 5.53
C ILE A 174 -1.00 5.08 5.39
N PHE A 175 -1.82 4.61 4.44
CA PHE A 175 -1.97 3.20 4.14
C PHE A 175 -0.82 2.77 3.24
N ILE A 176 -0.23 1.61 3.48
CA ILE A 176 0.93 1.10 2.74
C ILE A 176 0.67 -0.32 2.27
N ASP A 177 1.49 -0.77 1.30
CA ASP A 177 1.44 -2.12 0.75
C ASP A 177 0.15 -2.42 -0.02
N PHE A 178 0.03 -1.83 -1.21
CA PHE A 178 -1.11 -2.02 -2.12
C PHE A 178 -0.88 -3.22 -3.07
N GLY A 179 0.05 -4.12 -2.75
CA GLY A 179 0.39 -5.28 -3.60
C GLY A 179 -0.77 -6.23 -3.87
N ASP A 180 -1.68 -6.36 -2.91
CA ASP A 180 -2.92 -7.17 -3.02
C ASP A 180 -4.15 -6.35 -3.39
N SER A 181 -3.97 -5.10 -3.80
CA SER A 181 -5.09 -4.23 -4.13
C SER A 181 -5.75 -4.60 -5.45
N THR A 182 -7.08 -4.48 -5.50
CA THR A 182 -7.88 -4.78 -6.68
C THR A 182 -8.87 -3.66 -6.96
N ILE A 183 -9.20 -3.46 -8.24
CA ILE A 183 -10.30 -2.57 -8.64
C ILE A 183 -11.58 -3.40 -8.66
N THR A 184 -12.60 -3.00 -7.90
CA THR A 184 -13.85 -3.75 -7.76
C THR A 184 -15.03 -2.83 -7.46
N ARG A 185 -16.22 -3.24 -7.93
CA ARG A 185 -17.48 -2.55 -7.64
C ARG A 185 -17.97 -2.72 -6.19
N LYS A 186 -17.38 -3.67 -5.44
CA LYS A 186 -17.76 -3.99 -4.05
C LYS A 186 -16.52 -4.06 -3.14
N PRO A 187 -15.76 -2.96 -2.99
CA PRO A 187 -14.65 -2.92 -2.06
C PRO A 187 -15.16 -2.99 -0.62
N GLN A 188 -14.36 -3.52 0.29
CA GLN A 188 -14.76 -3.76 1.69
C GLN A 188 -13.74 -3.16 2.68
N ASN A 189 -13.09 -2.05 2.32
CA ASN A 189 -12.06 -1.44 3.16
C ASN A 189 -12.67 -0.90 4.45
N LEU A 190 -13.78 -0.18 4.35
CA LEU A 190 -14.47 0.38 5.51
C LEU A 190 -14.89 -0.72 6.48
N THR A 191 -15.56 -1.76 5.98
CA THR A 191 -15.97 -2.90 6.79
C THR A 191 -14.76 -3.59 7.43
N SER A 192 -13.68 -3.80 6.68
CA SER A 192 -12.45 -4.43 7.20
C SER A 192 -11.82 -3.63 8.33
N VAL A 193 -11.67 -2.31 8.13
CA VAL A 193 -11.13 -1.39 9.15
C VAL A 193 -12.06 -1.35 10.37
N TRP A 194 -13.36 -1.22 10.16
CA TRP A 194 -14.35 -1.18 11.24
C TRP A 194 -14.28 -2.44 12.12
N SER A 195 -14.33 -3.61 11.50
CA SER A 195 -14.21 -4.89 12.20
C SER A 195 -12.88 -5.01 12.94
N PHE A 196 -11.77 -4.57 12.32
CA PHE A 196 -10.47 -4.54 12.99
C PHE A 196 -10.50 -3.67 14.25
N LEU A 197 -10.98 -2.42 14.14
CA LEU A 197 -11.04 -1.48 15.26
C LEU A 197 -11.98 -1.97 16.37
N HIS A 198 -13.11 -2.57 16.01
CA HIS A 198 -14.04 -3.18 16.96
C HIS A 198 -13.34 -4.29 17.77
N ASN A 199 -12.68 -5.22 17.07
CA ASN A 199 -12.00 -6.35 17.70
C ASN A 199 -10.82 -5.92 18.58
N LYS A 200 -10.22 -4.75 18.31
CA LYS A 200 -9.18 -4.15 19.17
C LYS A 200 -9.73 -3.25 20.28
N GLY A 201 -11.06 -3.09 20.39
CA GLY A 201 -11.70 -2.23 21.38
C GLY A 201 -11.50 -0.73 21.12
N LEU A 202 -10.96 -0.34 19.97
CA LEU A 202 -10.61 1.04 19.62
C LEU A 202 -11.83 1.90 19.27
N LEU A 203 -12.96 1.28 18.90
CA LEU A 203 -14.20 2.01 18.63
C LEU A 203 -14.74 2.76 19.85
N ARG A 204 -14.40 2.34 21.08
CA ARG A 204 -14.79 3.03 22.32
C ARG A 204 -14.20 4.43 22.42
N VAL A 205 -13.11 4.71 21.71
CA VAL A 205 -12.46 6.03 21.70
C VAL A 205 -13.21 7.02 20.81
N ILE A 206 -13.96 6.53 19.82
CA ILE A 206 -14.61 7.31 18.76
C ILE A 206 -16.14 7.27 18.81
N SER A 207 -16.72 6.60 19.81
CA SER A 207 -18.16 6.36 19.92
C SER A 207 -19.02 7.62 19.98
N GLU A 208 -18.50 8.73 20.52
CA GLU A 208 -19.25 10.01 20.62
C GLU A 208 -19.28 10.81 19.31
N GLU A 209 -18.38 10.55 18.37
CA GLU A 209 -18.29 11.29 17.08
C GLU A 209 -18.93 10.52 15.92
N ILE A 210 -18.94 9.18 16.00
CA ILE A 210 -19.60 8.32 15.01
C ILE A 210 -21.14 8.45 15.07
N ASP A 211 -21.66 8.96 16.19
CA ASP A 211 -23.07 9.30 16.34
C ASP A 211 -23.48 10.57 15.56
N SER A 212 -22.54 11.20 14.84
CA SER A 212 -22.90 12.07 13.73
C SER A 212 -23.60 11.23 12.67
N LEU A 213 -24.93 11.35 12.66
CA LEU A 213 -25.93 10.66 11.84
C LEU A 213 -25.51 10.35 10.39
N ASP A 214 -24.58 11.11 9.81
CA ASP A 214 -24.08 10.93 8.45
C ASP A 214 -23.23 9.67 8.24
N PHE A 215 -22.44 9.23 9.23
CA PHE A 215 -21.61 8.03 9.09
C PHE A 215 -22.45 6.75 9.13
N ALA A 216 -23.33 6.63 10.13
CA ALA A 216 -24.28 5.52 10.25
C ALA A 216 -25.31 5.52 9.09
N ARG A 217 -25.77 6.69 8.61
CA ARG A 217 -26.59 6.79 7.40
C ARG A 217 -25.84 6.36 6.14
N SER A 218 -24.55 6.67 6.00
CA SER A 218 -23.75 6.23 4.84
C SER A 218 -23.55 4.71 4.81
N LEU A 219 -23.36 4.09 5.98
CA LEU A 219 -23.27 2.63 6.11
C LEU A 219 -24.61 1.96 5.81
N LYS A 220 -25.71 2.41 6.46
CA LYS A 220 -27.05 1.86 6.21
C LYS A 220 -27.49 2.04 4.75
N LYS A 221 -27.21 3.19 4.14
CA LYS A 221 -27.56 3.47 2.74
C LYS A 221 -26.75 2.60 1.76
N LYS A 222 -25.47 2.34 2.03
CA LYS A 222 -24.64 1.42 1.25
C LYS A 222 -25.10 -0.04 1.41
N GLU A 223 -25.48 -0.46 2.62
CA GLU A 223 -26.07 -1.78 2.89
C GLU A 223 -27.44 -1.96 2.22
N GLU A 224 -28.36 -1.02 2.37
CA GLU A 224 -29.71 -1.07 1.78
C GLU A 224 -29.67 -1.06 0.25
N THR A 225 -28.79 -0.24 -0.35
CA THR A 225 -28.61 -0.19 -1.81
C THR A 225 -28.02 -1.50 -2.34
N ALA A 226 -27.07 -2.11 -1.62
CA ALA A 226 -26.51 -3.41 -1.97
C ALA A 226 -27.53 -4.55 -1.84
N ILE A 227 -28.36 -4.53 -0.79
CA ILE A 227 -29.44 -5.51 -0.56
C ILE A 227 -30.54 -5.37 -1.63
N LYS A 228 -30.90 -4.14 -2.01
CA LYS A 228 -31.91 -3.88 -3.06
C LYS A 228 -31.44 -4.33 -4.44
N ALA A 229 -30.19 -4.02 -4.82
CA ALA A 229 -29.60 -4.47 -6.08
C ALA A 229 -29.47 -5.99 -6.18
N LEU A 230 -29.27 -6.69 -5.04
CA LEU A 230 -29.26 -8.16 -4.99
C LEU A 230 -30.68 -8.75 -5.13
N LYS A 231 -31.70 -8.10 -4.57
CA LYS A 231 -33.10 -8.54 -4.71
C LYS A 231 -33.65 -8.33 -6.11
N GLU A 232 -33.26 -7.25 -6.79
CA GLU A 232 -33.70 -6.96 -8.17
C GLU A 232 -33.04 -7.88 -9.22
N HIS A 233 -31.86 -8.45 -8.93
CA HIS A 233 -31.20 -9.43 -9.80
C HIS A 233 -31.60 -10.90 -9.56
N CYS A 234 -32.33 -11.20 -8.46
CA CYS A 234 -32.81 -12.55 -8.16
C CYS A 234 -34.27 -12.83 -8.59
N VAL A 235 -34.94 -11.86 -9.23
CA VAL A 235 -36.34 -12.03 -9.70
C VAL A 235 -36.41 -12.14 -11.24
N SER A 236 -35.27 -12.10 -11.94
CA SER A 236 -35.21 -12.21 -13.41
C SER A 236 -34.34 -13.37 -13.92
N CYS A 237 -34.17 -14.42 -13.11
CA CYS A 237 -33.57 -15.68 -13.55
C CYS A 237 -34.42 -16.85 -13.04
#